data_AF-A0A7W0LM06-F1
#
_entry.id   AF-A0A7W0LM06-F1
#
_cell.length_a   1.000
_cell.length_b   1.000
_cell.length_c   1.000
_cell.angle_alpha   90.00
_cell.angle_beta   90.00
_cell.angle_gamma   90.00
#
_symmetry.space_group_name_H-M   'P 1'
#
loop_
_entity.id
_entity.type
_entity.pdbx_description
1 polymer ?
#
loop_
_entity_poly.entity_id
_entity_poly.type
_entity_poly.pdbx_seq_one_letter_code
_entity_poly.pdbx_strand_id
1 'polypeptide(L)'
;MTASEEKPSEEDGTEPGLPGHPPRVLYIGGGTKSGSTLLDLMLGQVPSFFSVGELRQIWQRGLVENSRCGCKERFFDCPFWTAVGAEAFGGWGNVDVQEVLALRNSLDTVSSLRALKADSSDPSGDERIERYVRILDPLLRAIGHVSGAGVIVDSSKTPSHALLL
;
A
#
# COMPACT_ATOMS: atom_id res chain seq x y z
N MET A 1 41.02 33.24 21.82
CA MET A 1 41.08 32.67 20.45
C MET A 1 40.28 31.40 20.48
N THR A 2 39.02 31.55 20.09
CA THR A 2 37.93 30.55 20.12
C THR A 2 37.97 29.73 18.84
N ALA A 3 38.10 28.42 18.95
CA ALA A 3 37.74 27.50 17.88
C ALA A 3 36.40 26.87 18.26
N SER A 4 35.33 27.39 17.66
CA SER A 4 34.01 26.76 17.69
C SER A 4 33.99 25.70 16.59
N GLU A 5 33.84 24.44 16.96
CA GLU A 5 33.54 23.35 16.04
C GLU A 5 32.11 23.53 15.51
N GLU A 6 31.99 23.91 14.24
CA GLU A 6 30.75 23.81 13.49
C GLU A 6 30.44 22.34 13.22
N LYS A 7 29.35 21.87 13.83
CA LYS A 7 28.75 20.57 13.60
C LYS A 7 28.11 20.56 12.20
N PRO A 8 28.33 19.55 11.34
CA PRO A 8 27.65 19.47 10.06
C PRO A 8 26.15 19.30 10.30
N SER A 9 25.35 20.13 9.63
CA SER A 9 23.89 20.01 9.58
C SER A 9 23.51 18.67 8.96
N GLU A 10 22.78 17.86 9.73
CA GLU A 10 22.03 16.71 9.23
C GLU A 10 20.98 17.21 8.23
N GLU A 11 21.26 17.04 6.93
CA GLU A 11 20.24 17.14 5.90
C GLU A 11 19.30 15.93 6.06
N ASP A 12 18.18 16.17 6.74
CA ASP A 12 17.06 15.23 6.84
C ASP A 12 16.43 15.07 5.44
N GLY A 13 16.87 14.03 4.72
CA GLY A 13 16.44 13.69 3.35
C GLY A 13 15.01 13.16 3.24
N THR A 14 14.10 13.57 4.12
CA THR A 14 12.72 13.08 4.16
C THR A 14 11.75 14.24 4.04
N GLU A 15 11.67 14.84 2.86
CA GLU A 15 10.54 15.71 2.55
C GLU A 15 9.24 14.88 2.60
N PRO A 16 8.22 15.28 3.39
CA PRO A 16 6.90 14.67 3.31
C PRO A 16 6.39 14.78 1.87
N GLY A 17 5.69 13.73 1.40
CA GLY A 17 5.24 13.64 0.01
C GLY A 17 4.59 14.93 -0.47
N LEU A 18 5.20 15.56 -1.48
CA LEU A 18 4.72 16.83 -2.03
C LEU A 18 3.25 16.68 -2.47
N PRO A 19 2.36 17.61 -2.07
CA PRO A 19 0.95 17.55 -2.45
C PRO A 19 0.81 17.46 -3.97
N GLY A 20 0.12 16.42 -4.45
CA GLY A 20 -0.12 16.17 -5.88
C GLY A 20 0.66 15.02 -6.51
N HIS A 21 1.63 14.41 -5.81
CA HIS A 21 2.33 13.22 -6.32
C HIS A 21 1.64 11.92 -5.84
N PRO A 22 1.63 10.85 -6.66
CA PRO A 22 1.14 9.55 -6.22
C PRO A 22 1.96 9.09 -4.99
N PRO A 23 1.32 8.44 -4.00
CA PRO A 23 2.00 8.01 -2.79
C PRO A 23 3.14 7.05 -3.13
N ARG A 24 4.31 7.25 -2.53
CA ARG A 24 5.46 6.36 -2.74
C ARG A 24 5.20 5.05 -2.02
N VAL A 25 5.27 3.94 -2.74
CA VAL A 25 5.11 2.61 -2.16
C VAL A 25 6.45 1.88 -2.13
N LEU A 26 6.87 1.46 -0.94
CA LEU A 26 7.98 0.53 -0.73
C LEU A 26 7.42 -0.89 -0.61
N TYR A 27 7.61 -1.70 -1.64
CA TYR A 27 7.10 -3.06 -1.68
C TYR A 27 8.12 -4.09 -1.16
N ILE A 28 7.73 -4.90 -0.17
CA ILE A 28 8.53 -6.02 0.34
C ILE A 28 8.14 -7.31 -0.40
N GLY A 29 8.97 -7.69 -1.36
CA GLY A 29 8.90 -8.99 -2.03
C GLY A 29 9.62 -10.10 -1.25
N GLY A 30 9.26 -11.35 -1.51
CA GLY A 30 9.95 -12.51 -0.94
C GLY A 30 9.07 -13.75 -0.83
N GLY A 31 9.69 -14.89 -0.52
CA GLY A 31 8.96 -16.14 -0.23
C GLY A 31 8.37 -16.17 1.19
N THR A 32 7.53 -17.16 1.47
CA THR A 32 6.99 -17.40 2.82
C THR A 32 8.12 -17.68 3.82
N LYS A 33 8.00 -17.17 5.05
CA LYS A 33 8.97 -17.35 6.16
C LYS A 33 10.37 -16.78 5.90
N SER A 34 10.47 -15.71 5.10
CA SER A 34 11.72 -15.00 4.78
C SER A 34 12.08 -13.87 5.76
N GLY A 35 11.33 -13.69 6.84
CA GLY A 35 11.52 -12.54 7.75
C GLY A 35 10.87 -11.24 7.27
N SER A 36 10.07 -11.27 6.20
CA SER A 36 9.37 -10.10 5.65
C SER A 36 8.56 -9.33 6.71
N THR A 37 7.94 -10.03 7.65
CA THR A 37 7.19 -9.40 8.76
C THR A 37 8.10 -8.65 9.73
N LEU A 38 9.29 -9.17 10.02
CA LEU A 38 10.24 -8.46 10.88
C LEU A 38 10.72 -7.19 10.18
N LEU A 39 11.06 -7.27 8.88
CA LEU A 39 11.47 -6.13 8.09
C LEU A 39 10.36 -5.05 7.99
N ASP A 40 9.14 -5.48 7.73
CA ASP A 40 7.94 -4.63 7.68
C ASP A 40 7.73 -3.85 9.00
N LEU A 41 7.84 -4.54 10.14
CA LEU A 41 7.76 -3.92 11.46
C LEU A 41 8.91 -2.93 11.72
N MET A 42 10.14 -3.27 11.34
CA MET A 42 11.30 -2.40 11.49
C MET A 42 11.16 -1.12 10.65
N LEU A 43 10.73 -1.25 9.40
CA LEU A 43 10.47 -0.10 8.51
C LEU A 43 9.32 0.76 9.03
N GLY A 44 8.30 0.17 9.64
CA GLY A 44 7.22 0.90 10.29
C GLY A 44 7.63 1.71 11.53
N GLN A 45 8.88 1.59 12.01
CA GLN A 45 9.44 2.45 13.07
C GLN A 45 10.22 3.65 12.52
N VAL A 46 10.44 3.71 11.20
CA VAL A 46 11.16 4.82 10.56
C VAL A 46 10.20 6.02 10.45
N PRO A 47 10.62 7.24 10.84
CA PRO A 47 9.81 8.44 10.64
C PRO A 47 9.32 8.58 9.19
N SER A 48 8.08 9.03 9.02
CA SER A 48 7.43 9.21 7.71
C SER A 48 7.15 7.91 6.91
N PHE A 49 7.47 6.73 7.46
CA PHE A 49 7.09 5.44 6.88
C PHE A 49 5.85 4.90 7.59
N PHE A 50 4.95 4.30 6.83
CA PHE A 50 3.78 3.61 7.37
C PHE A 50 3.70 2.20 6.82
N SER A 51 3.86 1.20 7.69
CA SER A 51 3.57 -0.19 7.32
C SER A 51 2.07 -0.42 7.27
N VAL A 52 1.58 -0.78 6.08
CA VAL A 52 0.20 -1.19 5.86
C VAL A 52 0.04 -2.72 5.99
N GLY A 53 1.14 -3.46 6.11
CA GLY A 53 1.15 -4.92 6.10
C GLY A 53 0.81 -5.48 4.72
N GLU A 54 0.04 -6.57 4.69
CA GLU A 54 -0.36 -7.23 3.44
C GLU A 54 -1.60 -6.52 2.83
N LEU A 55 -1.41 -5.34 2.23
CA LEU A 55 -2.48 -4.51 1.66
C LEU A 55 -3.42 -5.30 0.73
N ARG A 56 -2.86 -6.19 -0.09
CA ARG A 56 -3.64 -7.05 -0.99
C ARG A 56 -4.71 -7.89 -0.28
N GLN A 57 -4.49 -8.20 1.01
CA GLN A 57 -5.41 -8.97 1.84
C GLN A 57 -6.55 -8.14 2.42
N ILE A 58 -6.54 -6.81 2.28
CA ILE A 58 -7.59 -5.93 2.82
C ILE A 58 -8.99 -6.34 2.33
N TRP A 59 -9.10 -6.74 1.08
CA TRP A 59 -10.38 -7.13 0.46
C TRP A 59 -10.96 -8.40 1.12
N GLN A 60 -10.12 -9.40 1.36
CA GLN A 60 -10.55 -10.68 1.93
C GLN A 60 -10.60 -10.60 3.46
N ARG A 61 -9.47 -10.28 4.10
CA ARG A 61 -9.34 -10.29 5.56
C ARG A 61 -10.05 -9.11 6.21
N GLY A 62 -10.06 -7.95 5.55
CA GLY A 62 -10.74 -6.76 6.04
C GLY A 62 -12.25 -6.83 5.75
N LEU A 63 -12.63 -6.68 4.49
CA LEU A 63 -14.05 -6.46 4.11
C LEU A 63 -14.91 -7.74 4.24
N VAL A 64 -14.37 -8.92 3.94
CA VAL A 64 -15.15 -10.18 4.04
C VAL A 64 -15.09 -10.78 5.44
N GLU A 65 -13.89 -10.94 6.00
CA GLU A 65 -13.69 -11.68 7.26
C GLU A 65 -13.80 -10.79 8.51
N ASN A 66 -13.77 -9.46 8.35
CA ASN A 66 -13.72 -8.49 9.45
C ASN A 66 -12.65 -8.87 10.50
N SER A 67 -11.47 -9.24 10.00
CA SER A 67 -10.32 -9.66 10.80
C SER A 67 -9.85 -8.54 11.72
N ARG A 68 -9.15 -8.92 12.79
CA ARG A 68 -8.50 -7.95 13.68
C ARG A 68 -7.31 -7.28 13.01
N CYS A 69 -7.22 -5.96 13.16
CA CYS A 69 -6.08 -5.14 12.79
C CYS A 69 -4.93 -5.28 13.81
N GLY A 70 -3.75 -4.75 13.48
CA GLY A 70 -2.61 -4.64 14.41
C GLY A 70 -2.96 -3.86 15.70
N CYS A 71 -3.86 -2.88 15.60
CA CYS A 71 -4.41 -2.15 16.75
C CYS A 71 -5.38 -2.97 17.63
N LYS A 72 -5.60 -4.25 17.31
CA LYS A 72 -6.49 -5.21 17.97
C LYS A 72 -7.98 -5.04 17.71
N GLU A 73 -8.45 -3.88 17.24
CA GLU A 73 -9.84 -3.74 16.81
C GLU A 73 -10.16 -4.54 15.55
N ARG A 74 -11.44 -4.87 15.35
CA ARG A 74 -11.91 -5.45 14.08
C ARG A 74 -11.77 -4.44 12.95
N PHE A 75 -11.73 -4.90 11.71
CA PHE A 75 -11.50 -4.05 10.55
C PHE A 75 -12.47 -2.85 10.49
N PHE A 76 -13.77 -3.07 10.65
CA PHE A 76 -14.77 -1.99 10.63
C PHE A 76 -14.79 -1.11 11.89
N ASP A 77 -14.17 -1.58 12.99
CA ASP A 77 -14.05 -0.83 14.25
C ASP A 77 -12.69 -0.11 14.36
N CYS A 78 -11.77 -0.37 13.44
CA CYS A 78 -10.44 0.22 13.43
C CYS A 78 -10.51 1.69 12.98
N PRO A 79 -10.11 2.67 13.82
CA PRO A 79 -10.22 4.09 13.47
C PRO A 79 -9.48 4.44 12.17
N PHE A 80 -8.30 3.85 11.96
CA PHE A 80 -7.50 4.04 10.76
C PHE A 80 -8.22 3.55 9.51
N TRP A 81 -8.67 2.28 9.50
CA TRP A 81 -9.31 1.71 8.32
C TRP A 81 -10.68 2.33 8.04
N THR A 82 -11.41 2.73 9.06
CA THR A 82 -12.67 3.47 8.90
C THR A 82 -12.43 4.82 8.23
N ALA A 83 -11.42 5.57 8.64
CA ALA A 83 -11.04 6.83 8.00
C ALA A 83 -10.58 6.63 6.55
N VAL A 84 -9.75 5.61 6.28
CA VAL A 84 -9.29 5.27 4.93
C VAL A 84 -10.46 4.93 4.01
N GLY A 85 -11.43 4.11 4.47
CA GLY A 85 -12.59 3.76 3.67
C GLY A 85 -13.47 4.96 3.36
N ALA A 86 -13.65 5.87 4.33
CA ALA A 86 -14.38 7.12 4.14
C ALA A 86 -13.71 8.03 3.09
N GLU A 87 -12.39 8.20 3.19
CA GLU A 87 -11.60 9.03 2.27
C GLU A 87 -11.55 8.45 0.85
N ALA A 88 -11.27 7.15 0.70
CA ALA A 88 -11.08 6.53 -0.61
C ALA A 88 -12.39 6.31 -1.38
N PHE A 89 -13.46 5.94 -0.66
CA PHE A 89 -14.66 5.36 -1.27
C PHE A 89 -15.97 5.96 -0.72
N GLY A 90 -15.92 6.97 0.15
CA GLY A 90 -17.09 7.44 0.89
C GLY A 90 -17.62 6.41 1.90
N GLY A 91 -16.79 5.43 2.26
CA GLY A 91 -17.10 4.33 3.16
C GLY A 91 -16.95 2.97 2.47
N TRP A 92 -16.53 1.95 3.23
CA TRP A 92 -16.34 0.59 2.71
C TRP A 92 -17.61 -0.07 2.16
N GLY A 93 -18.80 0.40 2.58
CA GLY A 93 -20.08 -0.07 2.05
C GLY A 93 -20.32 0.24 0.57
N ASN A 94 -19.57 1.18 -0.02
CA ASN A 94 -19.67 1.53 -1.43
C ASN A 94 -18.75 0.68 -2.33
N VAL A 95 -17.97 -0.24 -1.75
CA VAL A 95 -17.06 -1.12 -2.49
C VAL A 95 -17.76 -2.46 -2.72
N ASP A 96 -17.92 -2.84 -4.00
CA ASP A 96 -18.28 -4.22 -4.35
C ASP A 96 -17.07 -5.14 -4.15
N VAL A 97 -16.94 -5.66 -2.93
CA VAL A 97 -15.82 -6.54 -2.57
C VAL A 97 -15.76 -7.81 -3.41
N GLN A 98 -16.89 -8.32 -3.89
CA GLN A 98 -16.91 -9.55 -4.70
C GLN A 98 -16.34 -9.29 -6.09
N GLU A 99 -16.70 -8.15 -6.70
CA GLU A 99 -16.08 -7.69 -7.96
C GLU A 99 -14.57 -7.49 -7.78
N VAL A 100 -14.15 -6.80 -6.71
CA VAL A 100 -12.73 -6.54 -6.44
C VAL A 100 -11.93 -7.84 -6.29
N LEU A 101 -12.48 -8.82 -5.55
CA LEU A 101 -11.84 -10.13 -5.38
C LEU A 101 -11.77 -10.90 -6.71
N ALA A 102 -12.81 -10.85 -7.53
CA ALA A 102 -12.83 -11.49 -8.85
C ALA A 102 -11.77 -10.87 -9.78
N LEU A 103 -11.70 -9.53 -9.85
CA LEU A 103 -10.68 -8.80 -10.61
C LEU A 103 -9.28 -9.17 -10.13
N ARG A 104 -9.02 -9.06 -8.83
CA ARG A 104 -7.74 -9.40 -8.20
C ARG A 104 -7.28 -10.81 -8.56
N ASN A 105 -8.16 -11.80 -8.42
CA ASN A 105 -7.82 -13.20 -8.70
C ASN A 105 -7.56 -13.45 -10.20
N SER A 106 -8.24 -12.72 -11.10
CA SER A 106 -7.99 -12.81 -12.55
C SER A 106 -6.62 -12.26 -12.97
N LEU A 107 -5.98 -11.45 -12.14
CA LEU A 107 -4.66 -10.86 -12.38
C LEU A 107 -3.50 -11.74 -11.87
N ASP A 108 -3.77 -12.78 -11.08
CA ASP A 108 -2.76 -13.70 -10.52
C ASP A 108 -2.32 -14.82 -11.49
N THR A 109 -2.37 -14.58 -12.79
CA THR A 109 -2.01 -15.59 -13.80
C THR A 109 -0.63 -15.33 -14.39
N VAL A 110 0.05 -16.40 -14.83
CA VAL A 110 1.35 -16.28 -15.53
C VAL A 110 1.24 -15.40 -16.78
N SER A 111 0.10 -15.44 -17.48
CA SER A 111 -0.20 -14.57 -18.62
C SER A 111 -0.31 -13.11 -18.21
N SER A 112 -1.04 -12.79 -17.14
CA SER A 112 -1.15 -11.42 -16.61
C SER A 112 0.22 -10.88 -16.19
N LEU A 113 1.05 -11.70 -15.55
CA LEU A 113 2.42 -11.31 -15.17
C LEU A 113 3.32 -11.00 -16.38
N ARG A 114 3.14 -11.71 -17.50
CA ARG A 114 3.89 -11.41 -18.73
C ARG A 114 3.40 -10.13 -19.38
N ALA A 115 2.09 -9.91 -19.46
CA ALA A 115 1.51 -8.67 -19.97
C ALA A 115 2.01 -7.46 -19.17
N LEU A 116 1.92 -7.52 -17.83
CA LEU A 116 2.40 -6.48 -16.92
C LEU A 116 3.91 -6.20 -17.03
N LYS A 117 4.72 -7.18 -17.46
CA LYS A 117 6.18 -7.02 -17.64
C LYS A 117 6.58 -6.57 -19.05
N ALA A 118 5.82 -6.97 -20.07
CA ALA A 118 6.15 -6.71 -21.47
C ALA A 118 5.78 -5.28 -21.88
N ASP A 119 4.73 -4.71 -21.29
CA ASP A 119 4.27 -3.35 -21.57
C ASP A 119 4.71 -2.37 -20.48
N SER A 120 6.01 -2.03 -20.44
CA SER A 120 6.46 -0.84 -19.71
C SER A 120 6.06 0.48 -20.40
N SER A 121 5.53 0.40 -21.62
CA SER A 121 5.07 1.54 -22.43
C SER A 121 3.56 1.76 -22.39
N ASP A 122 2.75 0.72 -22.20
CA ASP A 122 1.29 0.87 -22.09
C ASP A 122 0.58 -0.31 -21.37
N PRO A 123 0.53 -0.31 -20.02
CA PRO A 123 -0.26 -1.27 -19.25
C PRO A 123 -1.78 -1.17 -19.48
N SER A 124 -2.27 -0.16 -20.21
CA SER A 124 -3.70 0.18 -20.33
C SER A 124 -4.51 -0.70 -21.29
N GLY A 125 -3.85 -1.58 -22.07
CA GLY A 125 -4.57 -2.46 -23.00
C GLY A 125 -5.47 -3.51 -22.34
N ASP A 126 -5.26 -3.85 -21.05
CA ASP A 126 -6.08 -4.82 -20.33
C ASP A 126 -7.09 -4.12 -19.40
N GLU A 127 -8.37 -4.17 -19.78
CA GLU A 127 -9.48 -3.59 -19.01
C GLU A 127 -9.49 -4.06 -17.54
N ARG A 128 -9.04 -5.29 -17.26
CA ARG A 128 -8.99 -5.82 -15.88
C ARG A 128 -7.94 -5.10 -15.04
N ILE A 129 -6.77 -4.81 -15.63
CA ILE A 129 -5.70 -4.04 -14.98
C ILE A 129 -6.21 -2.64 -14.69
N GLU A 130 -6.76 -1.96 -15.70
CA GLU A 130 -7.27 -0.60 -15.51
C GLU A 130 -8.35 -0.51 -14.42
N ARG A 131 -9.30 -1.45 -14.42
CA ARG A 131 -10.37 -1.50 -13.41
C ARG A 131 -9.81 -1.70 -12.02
N TYR A 132 -8.83 -2.60 -11.85
CA TYR A 132 -8.23 -2.82 -10.54
C TYR A 132 -7.39 -1.62 -10.07
N VAL A 133 -6.63 -0.98 -10.98
CA VAL A 133 -5.86 0.24 -10.66
C VAL A 133 -6.79 1.40 -10.27
N ARG A 134 -7.95 1.55 -10.94
CA ARG A 134 -8.98 2.55 -10.56
C ARG A 134 -9.53 2.36 -9.14
N ILE A 135 -9.41 1.16 -8.57
CA ILE A 135 -9.79 0.86 -7.18
C ILE A 135 -8.60 1.03 -6.24
N LEU A 136 -7.40 0.65 -6.69
CA LEU A 136 -6.19 0.67 -5.87
C LEU A 136 -5.62 2.09 -5.67
N ASP A 137 -5.65 2.96 -6.68
CA ASP A 137 -5.14 4.34 -6.61
C ASP A 137 -5.81 5.18 -5.51
N PRO A 138 -7.16 5.29 -5.43
CA PRO A 138 -7.79 6.04 -4.34
C PRO A 138 -7.51 5.43 -2.95
N LEU A 139 -7.39 4.11 -2.85
CA LEU A 139 -7.02 3.43 -1.61
C LEU A 139 -5.61 3.83 -1.15
N LEU A 140 -4.62 3.77 -2.04
CA LEU A 140 -3.24 4.15 -1.70
C LEU A 140 -3.15 5.63 -1.32
N ARG A 141 -3.84 6.52 -2.05
CA ARG A 141 -3.90 7.95 -1.71
C ARG A 141 -4.50 8.19 -0.33
N ALA A 142 -5.63 7.54 -0.04
CA ALA A 142 -6.27 7.65 1.27
C ALA A 142 -5.38 7.11 2.40
N ILE A 143 -4.67 5.99 2.19
CA ILE A 143 -3.70 5.48 3.16
C ILE A 143 -2.61 6.52 3.42
N GLY A 144 -2.04 7.12 2.37
CA GLY A 144 -1.04 8.18 2.49
C GLY A 144 -1.56 9.40 3.26
N HIS A 145 -2.76 9.89 2.91
CA HIS A 145 -3.39 11.03 3.57
C HIS A 145 -3.69 10.76 5.05
N VAL A 146 -4.35 9.64 5.37
CA VAL A 146 -4.79 9.32 6.74
C VAL A 146 -3.60 8.96 7.63
N SER A 147 -2.56 8.31 7.10
CA SER A 147 -1.35 8.00 7.87
C SER A 147 -0.40 9.20 8.01
N GLY A 148 -0.51 10.21 7.14
CA GLY A 148 0.46 11.30 7.04
C GLY A 148 1.85 10.84 6.56
N ALA A 149 1.95 9.63 5.98
CA ALA A 149 3.22 9.03 5.60
C ALA A 149 3.74 9.56 4.26
N GLY A 150 5.06 9.74 4.18
CA GLY A 150 5.75 9.97 2.91
C GLY A 150 5.99 8.68 2.12
N VAL A 151 6.02 7.53 2.81
CA VAL A 151 6.23 6.20 2.20
C VAL A 151 5.29 5.17 2.83
N ILE A 152 4.54 4.45 1.99
CA ILE A 152 3.71 3.31 2.39
C ILE A 152 4.51 2.02 2.19
N VAL A 153 4.62 1.19 3.21
CA VAL A 153 5.31 -0.11 3.13
C VAL A 153 4.28 -1.23 2.99
N ASP A 154 4.31 -1.94 1.86
CA ASP A 154 3.40 -3.05 1.53
C ASP A 154 4.16 -4.37 1.48
N SER A 155 3.76 -5.33 2.32
CA SER A 155 4.38 -6.66 2.43
C SER A 155 3.52 -7.79 1.87
N SER A 156 2.67 -7.52 0.87
CA SER A 156 1.76 -8.49 0.25
C SER A 156 2.43 -9.67 -0.46
N LYS A 157 3.73 -9.59 -0.81
CA LYS A 157 4.57 -10.66 -1.41
C LYS A 157 4.01 -11.38 -2.66
N THR A 158 2.97 -10.84 -3.30
CA THR A 158 2.41 -11.33 -4.55
C THR A 158 2.93 -10.52 -5.74
N PRO A 159 3.67 -11.12 -6.71
CA PRO A 159 4.26 -10.40 -7.83
C PRO A 159 3.27 -9.64 -8.73
N SER A 160 2.08 -10.18 -8.95
CA SER A 160 1.03 -9.52 -9.75
C SER A 160 0.60 -8.20 -9.13
N HIS A 161 0.48 -8.17 -7.80
CA HIS A 161 0.18 -6.96 -7.04
C HIS A 161 1.35 -5.97 -7.09
N ALA A 162 2.59 -6.44 -6.97
CA ALA A 162 3.77 -5.58 -7.04
C ALA A 162 3.90 -4.79 -8.35
N LEU A 163 3.45 -5.38 -9.47
CA LEU A 163 3.50 -4.75 -10.80
C LEU A 163 2.36 -3.74 -11.04
N LEU A 164 1.42 -3.61 -10.10
CA LEU A 164 0.27 -2.70 -10.18
C LEU A 164 0.42 -1.47 -9.26
N LEU A 165 1.50 -1.43 -8.47
CA LEU A 165 1.86 -0.33 -7.55
C LEU A 165 2.78 0.66 -8.25
#